data_AF-A0AAE4DBD1-F1
#
_entry.id   AF-A0AAE4DBD1-F1
#
_cell.length_a   1.000
_cell.length_b   1.000
_cell.length_c   1.000
_cell.angle_alpha   90.00
_cell.angle_beta   90.00
_cell.angle_gamma   90.00
#
_symmetry.space_group_name_H-M   'P 1'
#
loop_
_entity.id
_entity.type
_entity.pdbx_description
1 polymer ?
#
loop_
_entity_poly.entity_id
_entity_poly.type
_entity_poly.pdbx_seq_one_letter_code
_entity_poly.pdbx_strand_id
1 'polypeptide(L)'
;MHAWEGQQFSDIERIPQDRDPRRFPLGCIIANGECEVVQWFRNMPEIAQWLRRMEPQRWGLRGPELIRIKAELEPVLTRVDVYGLDDASRAAHNAVTQAFYRIVTWGDFKPLANREDAADTMHNALRQQAQLASTPPST
;
A
#
# COMPACT_ATOMS: atom_id res chain seq x y z
N MET A 1 15.73 -11.11 0.92
CA MET A 1 15.57 -10.50 2.26
C MET A 1 14.89 -9.17 2.06
N HIS A 2 13.69 -8.98 2.61
CA HIS A 2 12.95 -7.74 2.41
C HIS A 2 13.53 -6.63 3.28
N ALA A 3 13.43 -5.39 2.81
CA ALA A 3 14.00 -4.22 3.49
C ALA A 3 13.41 -3.97 4.90
N TRP A 4 12.34 -4.68 5.28
CA TRP A 4 11.58 -4.50 6.51
C TRP A 4 11.77 -5.63 7.54
N GLU A 5 12.62 -6.62 7.29
CA GLU A 5 12.87 -7.69 8.27
C GLU A 5 13.70 -7.14 9.45
N GLY A 6 13.12 -7.11 10.66
CA GLY A 6 13.80 -6.75 11.92
C GLY A 6 13.67 -5.30 12.40
N GLN A 7 12.91 -4.44 11.71
CA GLN A 7 12.68 -3.05 12.12
C GLN A 7 11.37 -2.88 12.91
N GLN A 8 11.20 -1.78 13.65
CA GLN A 8 9.92 -1.47 14.29
C GLN A 8 8.85 -1.21 13.22
N PHE A 9 7.62 -1.66 13.48
CA PHE A 9 6.52 -1.57 12.51
C PHE A 9 6.24 -0.13 12.06
N SER A 10 6.36 0.84 12.98
CA SER A 10 6.20 2.28 12.72
C SER A 10 7.22 2.84 11.73
N ASP A 11 8.43 2.31 11.71
CA ASP A 11 9.47 2.75 10.78
C ASP A 11 9.25 2.12 9.40
N ILE A 12 8.74 0.89 9.39
CA ILE A 12 8.46 0.13 8.17
C ILE A 12 7.25 0.67 7.42
N GLU A 13 6.16 0.99 8.13
CA GLU A 13 4.87 1.34 7.51
C GLU A 13 4.92 2.58 6.61
N ARG A 14 5.90 3.45 6.87
CA ARG A 14 6.15 4.65 6.07
C ARG A 14 6.96 4.40 4.81
N ILE A 15 7.73 3.31 4.74
CA ILE A 15 8.64 3.03 3.63
C ILE A 15 7.92 3.08 2.27
N PRO A 16 6.74 2.44 2.08
CA PRO A 16 6.04 2.53 0.80
C PRO A 16 5.49 3.92 0.48
N GLN A 17 5.19 4.73 1.50
CA GLN A 17 4.60 6.07 1.37
C GLN A 17 5.66 7.11 0.98
N ASP A 18 6.87 6.96 1.53
CA ASP A 18 7.98 7.91 1.34
C ASP A 18 8.78 7.66 0.03
N ARG A 19 8.36 6.69 -0.79
CA ARG A 19 9.06 6.33 -2.04
C ARG A 19 8.74 7.26 -3.21
N ASP A 20 9.75 7.42 -4.07
CA ASP A 20 9.60 8.10 -5.36
C ASP A 20 8.87 7.18 -6.37
N PRO A 21 7.65 7.54 -6.83
CA PRO A 21 6.89 6.71 -7.74
C PRO A 21 7.54 6.52 -9.12
N ARG A 22 8.50 7.38 -9.50
CA ARG A 22 9.27 7.20 -10.75
C ARG A 22 10.22 6.00 -10.67
N ARG A 23 10.64 5.63 -9.46
CA ARG A 23 11.51 4.47 -9.18
C ARG A 23 10.72 3.26 -8.69
N PHE A 24 9.51 3.47 -8.19
CA PHE A 24 8.60 2.47 -7.63
C PHE A 24 7.23 2.63 -8.30
N PRO A 25 7.07 2.14 -9.54
CA PRO A 25 5.96 2.54 -10.39
C PRO A 25 4.63 1.89 -10.03
N LEU A 26 4.60 0.83 -9.20
CA LEU A 26 3.35 0.21 -8.80
C LEU A 26 2.82 0.91 -7.56
N GLY A 27 1.55 1.29 -7.55
CA GLY A 27 0.94 1.94 -6.41
C GLY A 27 -0.43 1.40 -6.06
N CYS A 28 -0.84 1.65 -4.81
CA CYS A 28 -2.22 1.50 -4.38
C CYS A 28 -2.63 2.61 -3.43
N ILE A 29 -3.92 2.91 -3.45
CA ILE A 29 -4.59 3.80 -2.51
C ILE A 29 -5.47 2.94 -1.62
N ILE A 30 -5.25 3.03 -0.31
CA ILE A 30 -5.95 2.23 0.68
C ILE A 30 -6.63 3.15 1.69
N ALA A 31 -7.88 2.86 2.01
CA ALA A 31 -8.69 3.68 2.89
C ALA A 31 -9.50 2.85 3.89
N ASN A 32 -9.80 3.43 5.06
CA ASN A 32 -10.74 2.88 6.05
C ASN A 32 -12.02 3.74 6.23
N GLY A 33 -12.20 4.76 5.38
CA GLY A 33 -13.32 5.70 5.49
C GLY A 33 -13.00 6.99 6.25
N GLU A 34 -11.90 7.03 7.01
CA GLU A 34 -11.42 8.24 7.70
C GLU A 34 -10.20 8.84 7.01
N CYS A 35 -9.28 7.99 6.53
CA CYS A 35 -8.09 8.41 5.83
C CYS A 35 -7.82 7.58 4.58
N GLU A 36 -7.13 8.19 3.63
CA GLU A 36 -6.56 7.52 2.45
C GLU A 36 -5.04 7.57 2.53
N VAL A 37 -4.39 6.46 2.19
CA VAL A 37 -2.93 6.37 2.16
C VAL A 37 -2.48 5.81 0.82
N VAL A 38 -1.51 6.49 0.23
CA VAL A 38 -0.87 6.10 -1.03
C VAL A 38 0.44 5.38 -0.71
N GLN A 39 0.67 4.27 -1.40
CA GLN A 39 1.87 3.46 -1.22
C GLN A 39 2.46 3.04 -2.57
N TRP A 40 3.78 3.01 -2.64
CA TRP A 40 4.56 2.72 -3.85
C TRP A 40 5.49 1.53 -3.69
N PHE A 41 5.51 0.70 -4.73
CA PHE A 41 6.19 -0.59 -4.77
C PHE A 41 6.98 -0.75 -6.06
N ARG A 42 8.07 -1.49 -5.97
CA ARG A 42 9.01 -1.72 -7.06
C ARG A 42 8.46 -2.73 -8.07
N ASN A 43 7.77 -3.75 -7.58
CA ASN A 43 7.31 -4.87 -8.40
C ASN A 43 6.14 -5.61 -7.74
N MET A 44 5.51 -6.51 -8.51
CA MET A 44 4.31 -7.25 -8.09
C MET A 44 4.52 -8.08 -6.81
N PRO A 45 5.63 -8.85 -6.66
CA PRO A 45 5.87 -9.61 -5.45
C PRO A 45 5.98 -8.74 -4.20
N GLU A 46 6.50 -7.52 -4.32
CA GLU A 46 6.62 -6.60 -3.19
C GLU A 46 5.24 -6.12 -2.71
N ILE A 47 4.39 -5.63 -3.61
CA ILE A 47 3.03 -5.18 -3.24
C ILE A 47 2.19 -6.34 -2.70
N ALA A 48 2.26 -7.53 -3.32
CA ALA A 48 1.53 -8.70 -2.85
C ALA A 48 1.96 -9.10 -1.43
N GLN A 49 3.26 -9.15 -1.16
CA GLN A 49 3.76 -9.48 0.17
C GLN A 49 3.47 -8.41 1.21
N TRP A 50 3.50 -7.14 0.82
CA TRP A 50 3.11 -6.04 1.69
C TRP A 50 1.64 -6.14 2.10
N LEU A 51 0.74 -6.28 1.12
CA LEU A 51 -0.71 -6.41 1.34
C LEU A 51 -1.05 -7.63 2.19
N ARG A 52 -0.28 -8.72 2.09
CA ARG A 52 -0.48 -9.90 2.95
C ARG A 52 0.02 -9.65 4.37
N ARG A 53 1.25 -9.12 4.51
CA ARG A 53 2.00 -9.20 5.77
C ARG A 53 1.86 -7.95 6.61
N MET A 54 1.96 -6.78 6.00
CA MET A 54 2.15 -5.51 6.68
C MET A 54 0.85 -4.70 6.72
N GLU A 55 0.14 -4.64 5.61
CA GLU A 55 -1.06 -3.81 5.50
C GLU A 55 -2.14 -4.14 6.55
N PRO A 56 -2.50 -5.41 6.83
CA PRO A 56 -3.45 -5.71 7.89
C PRO A 56 -2.96 -5.25 9.27
N GLN A 57 -1.66 -5.33 9.53
CA GLN A 57 -1.10 -4.87 10.79
C GLN A 57 -1.15 -3.34 10.91
N ARG A 58 -1.01 -2.61 9.80
CA ARG A 58 -1.12 -1.15 9.78
C ARG A 58 -2.53 -0.71 10.20
N TRP A 59 -3.54 -1.45 9.80
CA TRP A 59 -4.94 -1.21 10.17
C TRP A 59 -5.35 -1.87 11.49
N GLY A 60 -4.40 -2.20 12.35
CA GLY A 60 -4.68 -2.62 13.73
C GLY A 60 -4.99 -4.11 13.92
N LEU A 61 -4.97 -4.94 12.88
CA LEU A 61 -5.24 -6.38 13.04
C LEU A 61 -4.11 -7.09 13.77
N ARG A 62 -4.44 -7.89 14.78
CA ARG A 62 -3.48 -8.63 15.62
C ARG A 62 -3.97 -10.05 15.92
N GLY A 63 -3.07 -10.89 16.40
CA GLY A 63 -3.43 -12.20 16.97
C GLY A 63 -4.19 -13.13 16.01
N PRO A 64 -5.21 -13.86 16.48
CA PRO A 64 -5.95 -14.84 15.67
C PRO A 64 -6.61 -14.25 14.42
N GLU A 65 -7.09 -13.02 14.49
CA GLU A 65 -7.73 -12.35 13.36
C GLU A 65 -6.73 -12.04 12.24
N LEU A 66 -5.53 -11.58 12.62
CA LEU A 66 -4.45 -11.36 11.67
C LEU A 66 -4.04 -12.67 10.97
N ILE A 67 -4.00 -13.79 11.71
CA ILE A 67 -3.69 -15.11 11.15
C ILE A 67 -4.76 -15.52 10.14
N ARG A 68 -6.03 -15.38 10.51
CA ARG A 68 -7.18 -15.70 9.64
C ARG A 68 -7.13 -14.90 8.34
N ILE A 69 -7.00 -13.58 8.43
CA ILE A 69 -6.96 -12.72 7.24
C ILE A 69 -5.74 -13.00 6.36
N LYS A 70 -4.57 -13.31 6.95
CA LYS A 70 -3.40 -13.71 6.17
C LYS A 70 -3.60 -14.98 5.35
N ALA A 71 -4.38 -15.93 5.86
CA ALA A 71 -4.73 -17.15 5.15
C ALA A 71 -5.76 -16.89 4.04
N GLU A 72 -6.77 -16.05 4.30
CA GLU A 72 -7.79 -15.69 3.30
C GLU A 72 -7.22 -14.84 2.15
N LEU A 73 -6.26 -13.95 2.45
CA LEU A 73 -5.60 -13.12 1.44
C LEU A 73 -4.62 -13.88 0.55
N GLU A 74 -4.06 -15.02 1.00
CA GLU A 74 -3.06 -15.78 0.25
C GLU A 74 -3.50 -16.19 -1.17
N PRO A 75 -4.67 -16.83 -1.38
CA PRO A 75 -5.10 -17.19 -2.73
C PRO A 75 -5.39 -15.95 -3.60
N VAL A 76 -5.86 -14.85 -3.01
CA VAL A 76 -6.10 -13.59 -3.72
C VAL A 76 -4.78 -12.99 -4.20
N LEU A 77 -3.79 -12.91 -3.32
CA LEU A 77 -2.50 -12.28 -3.62
C LEU A 77 -1.61 -13.17 -4.49
N THR A 78 -1.79 -14.49 -4.44
CA THR A 78 -1.21 -15.40 -5.44
C THR A 78 -1.70 -15.07 -6.86
N ARG A 79 -2.98 -14.71 -7.02
CA ARG A 79 -3.50 -14.25 -8.32
C ARG A 79 -2.88 -12.94 -8.76
N VAL A 80 -2.67 -12.01 -7.82
CA VAL A 80 -1.98 -10.74 -8.11
C VAL A 80 -0.57 -10.98 -8.61
N ASP A 81 0.18 -11.91 -8.01
CA ASP A 81 1.52 -12.27 -8.49
C ASP A 81 1.53 -12.84 -9.91
N VAL A 82 0.48 -13.56 -10.32
CA VAL A 82 0.39 -14.21 -11.63
C VAL A 82 -0.21 -13.32 -12.72
N TYR A 83 -1.28 -12.60 -12.40
CA TYR A 83 -2.10 -11.85 -13.38
C TYR A 83 -1.94 -10.34 -13.25
N GLY A 84 -1.32 -9.85 -12.17
CA GLY A 84 -1.10 -8.44 -11.89
C GLY A 84 -2.27 -7.77 -11.17
N LEU A 85 -2.26 -6.43 -11.21
CA LEU A 85 -3.21 -5.57 -10.50
C LEU A 85 -4.51 -5.44 -11.31
N ASP A 86 -5.40 -6.43 -11.22
CA ASP A 86 -6.71 -6.43 -11.89
C ASP A 86 -7.88 -6.10 -10.95
N ASP A 87 -9.03 -5.70 -11.51
CA ASP A 87 -10.19 -5.33 -10.69
C ASP A 87 -10.83 -6.51 -9.95
N ALA A 88 -10.71 -7.73 -10.49
CA ALA A 88 -11.28 -8.92 -9.85
C ALA A 88 -10.54 -9.28 -8.55
N SER A 89 -9.21 -9.18 -8.58
CA SER A 89 -8.33 -9.41 -7.44
C SER A 89 -8.46 -8.29 -6.42
N ARG A 90 -8.68 -7.04 -6.86
CA ARG A 90 -9.01 -5.91 -5.98
C ARG A 90 -10.32 -6.15 -5.24
N ALA A 91 -11.37 -6.55 -5.96
CA ALA A 91 -12.68 -6.86 -5.37
C ALA A 91 -12.59 -8.02 -4.38
N ALA A 92 -11.88 -9.09 -4.73
CA ALA A 92 -11.66 -10.23 -3.84
C ALA A 92 -10.87 -9.84 -2.58
N HIS A 93 -9.83 -9.01 -2.72
CA HIS A 93 -9.07 -8.49 -1.59
C HIS A 93 -9.98 -7.67 -0.66
N ASN A 94 -10.79 -6.77 -1.23
CA ASN A 94 -11.70 -5.92 -0.47
C ASN A 94 -12.79 -6.74 0.24
N ALA A 95 -13.29 -7.81 -0.37
CA ALA A 95 -14.25 -8.69 0.30
C ALA A 95 -13.70 -9.29 1.61
N VAL A 96 -12.39 -9.60 1.66
CA VAL A 96 -11.71 -10.10 2.86
C VAL A 96 -11.46 -9.00 3.89
N THR A 97 -11.17 -7.78 3.44
CA THR A 97 -10.61 -6.69 4.27
C THR A 97 -11.59 -5.59 4.64
N GLN A 98 -12.77 -5.53 4.00
CA GLN A 98 -13.73 -4.41 4.08
C GLN A 98 -14.14 -3.97 5.48
N ALA A 99 -14.07 -4.83 6.49
CA ALA A 99 -14.36 -4.49 7.87
C ALA A 99 -13.29 -3.58 8.51
N PHE A 100 -12.11 -3.47 7.89
CA PHE A 100 -10.95 -2.75 8.41
C PHE A 100 -10.44 -1.70 7.43
N TYR A 101 -10.32 -2.07 6.16
CA TYR A 101 -9.83 -1.19 5.10
C TYR A 101 -10.19 -1.74 3.72
N ARG A 102 -10.00 -0.93 2.68
CA ARG A 102 -10.18 -1.33 1.29
C ARG A 102 -9.15 -0.69 0.38
N ILE A 103 -8.78 -1.39 -0.68
CA ILE A 103 -8.05 -0.86 -1.82
C ILE A 103 -9.05 -0.06 -2.67
N VAL A 104 -8.92 1.26 -2.65
CA VAL A 104 -9.70 2.19 -3.48
C VAL A 104 -9.29 2.02 -4.94
N THR A 105 -8.00 1.99 -5.21
CA THR A 105 -7.44 1.75 -6.54
C THR A 105 -6.01 1.25 -6.44
N TRP A 106 -5.54 0.60 -7.49
CA TRP A 106 -4.15 0.20 -7.64
C TRP A 106 -3.77 0.23 -9.12
N GLY A 107 -2.48 0.22 -9.41
CA GLY A 107 -1.98 0.18 -10.78
C GLY A 107 -0.64 0.85 -10.91
N ASP A 108 -0.24 1.09 -12.16
CA ASP A 108 0.99 1.81 -12.45
C ASP A 108 0.85 3.32 -12.17
N PHE A 109 1.98 3.98 -11.96
CA PHE A 109 2.09 5.41 -11.67
C PHE A 109 1.35 6.28 -12.68
N LYS A 110 1.49 5.99 -13.99
CA LYS A 110 0.85 6.77 -15.06
C LYS A 110 -0.70 6.72 -14.97
N PRO A 111 -1.35 5.53 -14.92
CA PRO A 111 -2.78 5.42 -14.65
C PRO A 111 -3.25 6.11 -13.35
N LEU A 112 -2.50 5.94 -12.25
CA LEU A 112 -2.88 6.51 -10.96
C LEU A 112 -2.79 8.04 -10.94
N ALA A 113 -1.77 8.62 -11.58
CA ALA A 113 -1.61 10.07 -11.66
C ALA A 113 -2.67 10.79 -12.52
N ASN A 114 -3.42 10.06 -13.34
CA ASN A 114 -4.42 10.62 -14.27
C ASN A 114 -5.86 10.55 -13.76
N ARG A 115 -6.13 9.92 -12.61
CA ARG A 115 -7.46 9.92 -11.98
C ARG A 115 -7.61 11.18 -11.14
N GLU A 116 -8.67 11.98 -11.32
CA GLU A 116 -8.85 13.29 -10.66
C GLU A 116 -8.61 13.24 -9.13
N ASP A 117 -9.22 12.28 -8.41
CA ASP A 117 -9.01 12.14 -6.94
C ASP A 117 -7.63 11.59 -6.57
N ALA A 118 -7.11 10.66 -7.36
CA ALA A 118 -5.78 10.09 -7.14
C ALA A 118 -4.67 11.09 -7.49
N ALA A 119 -4.94 12.02 -8.41
CA ALA A 119 -4.07 13.11 -8.79
C ALA A 119 -3.99 14.15 -7.67
N ASP A 120 -5.07 14.45 -6.97
CA ASP A 120 -5.06 15.33 -5.79
C ASP A 120 -4.37 14.67 -4.59
N THR A 121 -4.65 13.40 -4.32
CA THR A 121 -3.95 12.64 -3.27
C THR A 121 -2.46 12.45 -3.62
N MET A 122 -2.12 12.23 -4.91
CA MET A 122 -0.75 12.22 -5.43
C MET A 122 -0.09 13.60 -5.31
N HIS A 123 -0.81 14.66 -5.67
CA HIS A 123 -0.32 16.03 -5.59
C HIS A 123 0.00 16.38 -4.13
N ASN A 124 -0.87 16.00 -3.20
CA ASN A 124 -0.63 16.16 -1.77
C ASN A 124 0.54 15.29 -1.27
N ALA A 125 0.66 14.04 -1.72
CA ALA A 125 1.78 13.17 -1.38
C ALA A 125 3.13 13.72 -1.89
N LEU A 126 3.18 14.20 -3.14
CA LEU A 126 4.36 14.85 -3.72
C LEU A 126 4.68 16.19 -3.02
N ARG A 127 3.66 16.97 -2.63
CA ARG A 127 3.83 18.23 -1.90
C ARG A 127 4.36 17.98 -0.48
N GLN A 128 3.87 16.95 0.20
CA GLN A 128 4.34 16.52 1.51
C GLN A 128 5.78 15.99 1.45
N GLN A 129 6.12 15.20 0.42
CA GLN A 129 7.50 14.76 0.16
C GLN A 129 8.44 15.94 -0.10
N ALA A 130 8.01 16.95 -0.88
CA ALA A 130 8.79 18.15 -1.13
C ALA A 130 9.03 18.98 0.16
N GLN A 131 8.05 19.05 1.06
CA GLN A 131 8.17 19.73 2.36
C GLN A 131 9.10 18.99 3.34
N LEU A 132 9.02 17.66 3.38
CA LEU A 132 9.91 16.84 4.21
C LEU A 132 11.37 16.89 3.73
N ALA A 133 11.59 16.94 2.41
CA ALA A 133 12.92 17.08 1.81
C ALA A 133 13.56 18.48 2.00
N SER A 134 12.77 19.48 2.40
CA SER A 134 13.21 20.86 2.61
C SER A 134 13.36 21.27 4.07
N THR A 135 13.14 20.34 5.02
CA THR A 135 13.43 20.59 6.44
C THR A 135 14.88 20.18 6.74
N PRO A 136 15.82 21.12 6.98
CA PRO A 136 17.18 20.74 7.36
C PRO A 136 17.17 20.06 8.73
N PRO A 137 18.08 19.09 8.99
CA PRO A 137 18.17 18.48 10.30
C PRO A 137 18.51 19.56 11.33
N SER A 138 17.61 19.78 12.28
CA SER A 138 17.86 20.61 13.47
C SER A 138 19.13 20.09 14.14
N THR A 139 20.15 20.95 14.17
CA THR A 139 21.46 20.69 14.77
C THR A 139 21.39 20.81 16.28
#